data_AF-A0A1Q7HXS0-F1
#
_entry.id   AF-A0A1Q7HXS0-F1
#
_cell.length_a   1.000
_cell.length_b   1.000
_cell.length_c   1.000
_cell.angle_alpha   90.00
_cell.angle_beta   90.00
_cell.angle_gamma   90.00
#
_symmetry.space_group_name_H-M   'P 1'
#
loop_
_entity.id
_entity.type
_entity.pdbx_description
1 polymer ?
#
loop_
_entity_poly.entity_id
_entity_poly.type
_entity_poly.pdbx_seq_one_letter_code
_entity_poly.pdbx_strand_id
1 'polypeptide(L)'
;MSSDPIRGKTVRWTYEDGPMAGKQFEHRFGADGTVRYREIGDHRQEQRQSGNGSTTGPGAKYELARVNDDVYAVSYLSSSGFTLTTVIDTKNDTIVSFASNEKELVVQHGTFEPASRVT
;
A
#
# COMPACT_ATOMS: atom_id res chain seq x y z
N MET A 1 -13.12 -15.13 11.61
CA MET A 1 -12.63 -14.27 10.51
C MET A 1 -11.14 -14.06 10.71
N SER A 2 -10.33 -14.08 9.65
CA SER A 2 -8.87 -13.86 9.77
C SER A 2 -8.63 -12.51 10.43
N SER A 3 -7.74 -12.44 11.43
CA SER A 3 -7.32 -11.18 12.06
C SER A 3 -6.63 -10.23 11.09
N ASP A 4 -6.15 -10.77 9.97
CA ASP A 4 -5.52 -10.04 8.88
C ASP A 4 -6.25 -10.36 7.56
N PRO A 5 -7.06 -9.43 7.04
CA PRO A 5 -7.85 -9.65 5.82
C PRO A 5 -7.03 -9.49 4.53
N ILE A 6 -5.80 -8.98 4.58
CA ILE A 6 -4.96 -8.70 3.41
C ILE A 6 -3.79 -9.67 3.26
N ARG A 7 -3.45 -10.45 4.29
CA ARG A 7 -2.38 -11.46 4.23
C ARG A 7 -2.55 -12.44 3.08
N GLY A 8 -1.47 -12.64 2.33
CA GLY A 8 -1.45 -13.53 1.16
C GLY A 8 -2.21 -12.98 -0.05
N LYS A 9 -2.66 -11.72 -0.03
CA LYS A 9 -3.41 -11.10 -1.14
C LYS A 9 -2.58 -10.04 -1.85
N THR A 10 -3.00 -9.76 -3.07
CA THR A 10 -2.61 -8.55 -3.78
C THR A 10 -3.78 -7.56 -3.71
N VAL A 11 -3.47 -6.30 -3.47
CA VAL A 11 -4.45 -5.20 -3.44
C VAL A 11 -3.91 -4.06 -4.28
N ARG A 12 -4.80 -3.18 -4.74
CA ARG A 12 -4.46 -2.00 -5.52
C ARG A 12 -4.98 -0.77 -4.81
N TRP A 13 -4.13 0.24 -4.78
CA TRP A 13 -4.43 1.55 -4.23
C TRP A 13 -4.37 2.58 -5.35
N THR A 14 -5.40 3.39 -5.48
CA THR A 14 -5.42 4.52 -6.42
C THR A 14 -5.55 5.79 -5.62
N TYR A 15 -4.59 6.70 -5.70
CA TYR A 15 -4.63 7.94 -4.95
C TYR A 15 -5.35 9.05 -5.72
N GLU A 16 -6.21 9.79 -5.03
CA GLU A 16 -7.04 10.86 -5.59
C GLU A 16 -6.43 12.25 -5.35
N ASP A 17 -5.64 12.40 -4.29
CA ASP A 17 -5.00 13.65 -3.91
C ASP A 17 -3.53 13.46 -3.48
N GLY A 18 -2.89 14.58 -3.14
CA GLY A 18 -1.49 14.63 -2.72
C GLY A 18 -0.48 14.37 -3.84
N PRO A 19 0.82 14.20 -3.49
CA PRO A 19 1.90 13.99 -4.45
C PRO A 19 1.73 12.77 -5.36
N MET A 20 0.90 11.79 -4.96
CA MET A 20 0.62 10.57 -5.70
C MET A 20 -0.74 10.60 -6.44
N ALA A 21 -1.44 11.74 -6.47
CA ALA A 21 -2.72 11.88 -7.15
C ALA A 21 -2.69 11.34 -8.59
N GLY A 22 -3.68 10.52 -8.95
CA GLY A 22 -3.82 9.87 -10.24
C GLY A 22 -2.93 8.65 -10.46
N LYS A 23 -2.05 8.29 -9.51
CA LYS A 23 -1.22 7.09 -9.58
C LYS A 23 -1.91 5.91 -8.94
N GLN A 24 -1.61 4.73 -9.48
CA GLN A 24 -2.06 3.46 -8.95
C GLN A 24 -0.86 2.60 -8.52
N PHE A 25 -0.99 1.93 -7.39
CA PHE A 25 0.03 1.04 -6.84
C PHE A 25 -0.56 -0.34 -6.59
N GLU A 26 0.18 -1.37 -6.96
CA GLU A 26 -0.10 -2.75 -6.59
C GLU A 26 0.74 -3.13 -5.37
N HIS A 27 0.07 -3.55 -4.30
CA HIS A 27 0.68 -4.05 -3.07
C HIS A 27 0.42 -5.54 -2.94
N ARG A 28 1.50 -6.31 -2.85
CA ARG A 28 1.46 -7.76 -2.63
C ARG A 28 1.85 -8.07 -1.20
N PHE A 29 0.87 -8.44 -0.39
CA PHE A 29 1.03 -8.90 0.99
C PHE A 29 1.31 -10.41 0.99
N GLY A 30 2.52 -10.79 1.34
CA GLY A 30 2.95 -12.19 1.43
C GLY A 30 2.32 -12.92 2.60
N ALA A 31 2.16 -14.24 2.46
CA ALA A 31 1.74 -15.09 3.57
C ALA A 31 2.79 -15.15 4.70
N ASP A 32 4.01 -14.64 4.44
CA ASP A 32 5.12 -14.51 5.37
C ASP A 32 5.10 -13.22 6.21
N GLY A 33 4.16 -12.29 5.96
CA GLY A 33 4.08 -11.01 6.67
C GLY A 33 4.96 -9.92 6.06
N THR A 34 5.38 -10.10 4.79
CA THR A 34 6.07 -9.06 4.03
C THR A 34 5.14 -8.37 3.03
N VAL A 35 5.46 -7.14 2.65
CA VAL A 35 4.79 -6.40 1.59
C VAL A 35 5.80 -5.96 0.54
N ARG A 36 5.43 -6.11 -0.72
CA ARG A 36 6.13 -5.54 -1.88
C ARG A 36 5.14 -4.66 -2.61
N TYR A 37 5.62 -3.56 -3.17
CA TYR A 37 4.76 -2.66 -3.93
C TYR A 37 5.42 -2.14 -5.20
N ARG A 38 4.59 -1.77 -6.17
CA ARG A 38 5.00 -1.14 -7.42
C ARG A 38 3.91 -0.22 -7.95
N GLU A 39 4.29 0.86 -8.61
CA GLU A 39 3.37 1.66 -9.42
C GLU A 39 2.91 0.83 -10.64
N ILE A 40 1.63 0.93 -10.99
CA ILE A 40 1.02 0.27 -12.16
C ILE A 40 0.28 1.30 -13.02
N GLY A 41 0.11 1.03 -14.32
CA GLY A 41 -0.71 1.86 -15.21
C GLY A 41 0.04 2.83 -16.14
N ASP A 42 1.38 2.92 -16.06
CA ASP A 42 2.18 3.68 -17.04
C ASP A 42 3.16 2.75 -17.78
N HIS A 43 2.83 2.39 -19.03
CA HIS A 43 3.61 1.51 -19.91
C HIS A 43 5.02 2.04 -20.26
N ARG A 44 5.40 3.23 -19.79
CA ARG A 44 6.73 3.84 -20.02
C ARG A 44 7.71 3.69 -18.84
N GLN A 45 7.27 3.15 -17.71
CA GLN A 45 8.07 3.11 -16.49
C GLN A 45 8.82 1.79 -16.23
N GLU A 46 8.72 0.78 -17.08
CA GLU A 46 9.56 -0.45 -16.92
C GLU A 46 11.07 -0.16 -16.97
N GLN A 47 11.49 0.98 -17.56
CA GLN A 47 12.91 1.38 -17.68
C GLN A 47 13.34 2.54 -16.78
N ARG A 48 12.44 3.16 -16.00
CA ARG A 48 12.74 4.34 -15.16
C ARG A 48 12.39 4.16 -13.68
N GLN A 49 12.36 2.91 -13.19
CA GLN A 49 12.11 2.56 -11.78
C GLN A 49 13.30 2.87 -10.85
N SER A 50 13.87 4.08 -10.95
CA SER A 50 14.91 4.59 -10.05
C SER A 50 14.40 5.72 -9.13
N GLY A 51 13.08 5.84 -8.96
CA GLY A 51 12.44 6.77 -8.03
C GLY A 51 11.80 6.03 -6.84
N ASN A 52 12.42 6.19 -5.66
CA ASN A 52 11.92 6.09 -4.28
C ASN A 52 10.80 5.11 -3.83
N GLY A 53 10.39 4.11 -4.63
CA GLY A 53 9.30 3.22 -4.18
C GLY A 53 9.25 1.80 -4.73
N SER A 54 10.01 1.42 -5.75
CA SER A 54 10.00 0.02 -6.20
C SER A 54 10.89 -0.84 -5.29
N THR A 55 10.30 -1.75 -4.50
CA THR A 55 11.09 -2.75 -3.76
C THR A 55 11.59 -3.84 -4.72
N THR A 56 12.70 -3.58 -5.41
CA THR A 56 13.47 -4.63 -6.11
C THR A 56 14.26 -5.53 -5.14
N GLY A 57 14.26 -5.21 -3.84
CA GLY A 57 14.86 -5.99 -2.74
C GLY A 57 13.89 -6.93 -2.01
N PRO A 58 14.26 -7.52 -0.85
CA PRO A 58 13.32 -8.26 -0.01
C PRO A 58 12.13 -7.38 0.39
N GLY A 59 10.92 -7.96 0.49
CA GLY A 59 9.73 -7.21 0.90
C GLY A 59 9.90 -6.62 2.30
N ALA A 60 9.26 -5.47 2.55
CA ALA A 60 9.26 -4.86 3.87
C ALA A 60 8.38 -5.68 4.82
N LYS A 61 8.74 -5.82 6.08
CA LYS A 61 7.79 -6.33 7.09
C LYS A 61 6.67 -5.31 7.26
N TYR A 62 5.43 -5.80 7.28
CA TYR A 62 4.28 -4.96 7.60
C TYR A 62 3.67 -5.40 8.93
N GLU A 63 3.08 -4.44 9.62
CA GLU A 63 2.22 -4.67 10.78
C GLU A 63 0.80 -4.27 10.43
N LEU A 64 -0.17 -4.96 11.02
CA LEU A 64 -1.59 -4.68 10.83
C LEU A 64 -2.31 -4.65 12.18
N ALA A 65 -3.09 -3.59 12.39
CA ALA A 65 -3.97 -3.44 13.53
C ALA A 65 -5.41 -3.31 13.07
N ARG A 66 -6.31 -4.07 13.70
CA ARG A 66 -7.75 -3.89 13.52
C ARG A 66 -8.19 -2.64 14.30
N VAL A 67 -8.80 -1.69 13.62
CA VAL A 67 -9.38 -0.48 14.24
C VAL A 67 -10.82 -0.76 14.66
N ASN A 68 -11.61 -1.35 13.76
CA ASN A 68 -12.96 -1.84 14.03
C ASN A 68 -13.29 -3.00 13.07
N ASP A 69 -14.58 -3.33 12.88
CA ASP A 69 -14.98 -4.48 12.06
C ASP A 69 -14.58 -4.38 10.59
N ASP A 70 -14.64 -3.17 10.02
CA ASP A 70 -14.41 -2.89 8.60
C ASP A 70 -13.16 -2.04 8.36
N VAL A 71 -12.50 -1.55 9.42
CA VAL A 71 -11.36 -0.63 9.32
C VAL A 71 -10.09 -1.24 9.91
N TYR A 72 -9.01 -1.17 9.13
CA TYR A 72 -7.69 -1.73 9.47
C TYR A 72 -6.60 -0.68 9.23
N ALA A 73 -5.61 -0.61 10.12
CA ALA A 73 -4.40 0.16 9.88
C ALA A 73 -3.26 -0.79 9.51
N VAL A 74 -2.66 -0.60 8.34
CA VAL A 74 -1.45 -1.31 7.92
C VAL A 74 -0.27 -0.35 7.91
N SER A 75 0.90 -0.78 8.40
CA SER A 75 2.08 0.07 8.42
C SER A 75 3.33 -0.70 8.02
N TYR A 76 4.21 -0.08 7.23
CA TYR A 76 5.52 -0.63 6.91
C TYR A 76 6.55 0.47 6.66
N LEU A 77 7.80 0.20 7.04
CA LEU A 77 8.94 1.04 6.70
C LEU A 77 9.47 0.64 5.33
N SER A 78 9.43 1.56 4.38
CA SER A 78 10.02 1.37 3.06
C SER A 78 11.53 1.63 3.08
N SER A 79 12.24 1.10 2.08
CA SER A 79 13.68 1.34 1.93
C SER A 79 14.05 2.78 1.60
N SER A 80 13.09 3.65 1.26
CA SER A 80 13.33 5.08 1.05
C SER A 80 13.40 5.87 2.36
N GLY A 81 13.14 5.24 3.51
CA GLY A 81 13.11 5.88 4.83
C GLY A 81 11.73 6.41 5.23
N PHE A 82 10.74 6.36 4.34
CA PHE A 82 9.35 6.65 4.70
C PHE A 82 8.68 5.42 5.32
N THR A 83 7.98 5.65 6.43
CA THR A 83 6.94 4.74 6.90
C THR A 83 5.65 5.10 6.19
N LEU A 84 5.03 4.12 5.53
CA LEU A 84 3.69 4.24 5.01
C LEU A 84 2.73 3.60 5.99
N THR A 85 1.82 4.38 6.56
CA THR A 85 0.69 3.87 7.34
C THR A 85 -0.58 4.13 6.58
N THR A 86 -1.36 3.10 6.29
CA THR A 86 -2.61 3.20 5.53
C THR A 86 -3.75 2.67 6.37
N VAL A 87 -4.76 3.50 6.58
CA VAL A 87 -6.06 3.10 7.10
C VAL A 87 -6.91 2.63 5.92
N ILE A 88 -7.37 1.40 5.96
CA ILE A 88 -8.19 0.74 4.94
C ILE A 88 -9.60 0.57 5.50
N ASP A 89 -10.59 1.17 4.84
CA ASP A 89 -12.01 0.93 5.09
C ASP A 89 -12.53 -0.04 4.02
N THR A 90 -12.72 -1.30 4.41
CA THR A 90 -13.16 -2.37 3.50
C THR A 90 -14.65 -2.35 3.20
N LYS A 91 -15.42 -1.51 3.89
CA LYS A 91 -16.86 -1.36 3.62
C LYS A 91 -17.11 -0.33 2.54
N ASN A 92 -16.33 0.74 2.52
CA ASN A 92 -16.44 1.83 1.56
C ASN A 92 -15.40 1.75 0.43
N ASP A 93 -14.50 0.77 0.47
CA ASP A 93 -13.40 0.60 -0.49
C ASP A 93 -12.51 1.85 -0.61
N THR A 94 -12.23 2.48 0.54
CA THR A 94 -11.41 3.68 0.63
C THR A 94 -10.15 3.48 1.46
N ILE A 95 -9.15 4.32 1.22
CA ILE A 95 -7.95 4.40 2.03
C ILE A 95 -7.63 5.85 2.42
N VAL A 96 -6.98 5.98 3.58
CA VAL A 96 -6.22 7.18 3.95
C VAL A 96 -4.80 6.75 4.28
N SER A 97 -3.81 7.28 3.57
CA SER A 97 -2.41 6.94 3.74
C SER A 97 -1.59 8.11 4.24
N PHE A 98 -0.74 7.82 5.21
CA PHE A 98 0.20 8.72 5.85
C PHE A 98 1.60 8.24 5.44
N ALA A 99 2.24 8.99 4.54
CA ALA A 99 3.66 8.81 4.24
C ALA A 99 4.44 9.75 5.15
N SER A 100 5.16 9.20 6.12
CA SER A 100 5.85 9.98 7.14
C SER A 100 7.29 9.52 7.35
N ASN A 101 8.15 10.48 7.69
CA ASN A 101 9.49 10.25 8.22
C ASN A 101 9.81 11.34 9.26
N GLU A 102 11.09 11.55 9.60
CA GLU A 102 11.51 12.56 10.58
C GLU A 102 11.38 14.01 10.08
N LYS A 103 11.13 14.23 8.79
CA LYS A 103 11.13 15.54 8.14
C LYS A 103 9.75 16.02 7.76
N GLU A 104 8.88 15.10 7.36
CA GLU A 104 7.58 15.44 6.79
C GLU A 104 6.52 14.39 7.05
N LEU A 105 5.27 14.85 6.95
CA LEU A 105 4.08 14.04 6.92
C LEU A 105 3.26 14.46 5.71
N VAL A 106 2.96 13.49 4.84
CA VAL A 106 2.06 13.65 3.71
C VAL A 106 0.85 12.75 3.93
N VAL A 107 -0.35 13.33 3.86
CA VAL A 107 -1.63 12.59 3.95
C VAL A 107 -2.26 12.56 2.56
N GLN A 108 -2.72 11.39 2.15
CA GLN A 108 -3.33 11.17 0.83
C GLN A 108 -4.52 10.22 0.94
N HIS A 109 -5.54 10.45 0.14
CA HIS A 109 -6.78 9.68 0.08
C HIS A 109 -6.83 8.90 -1.22
N GLY A 110 -7.58 7.81 -1.22
CA GLY A 110 -7.71 6.97 -2.39
C GLY A 110 -8.71 5.84 -2.23
N THR A 111 -8.71 4.95 -3.22
CA THR A 111 -9.52 3.74 -3.23
C THR A 111 -8.71 2.49 -2.92
N PHE A 112 -9.41 1.48 -2.43
CA PHE A 112 -8.90 0.15 -2.15
C PHE A 112 -9.60 -0.86 -3.06
N GLU A 113 -8.84 -1.63 -3.83
CA GLU A 113 -9.37 -2.74 -4.62
C GLU A 113 -8.61 -4.04 -4.30
N PRO A 114 -9.28 -5.10 -3.84
CA PRO A 114 -8.69 -6.43 -3.83
C PRO A 114 -8.38 -6.85 -5.27
N ALA A 115 -7.14 -7.23 -5.57
CA ALA A 115 -6.86 -7.82 -6.88
C ALA A 115 -7.54 -9.19 -6.92
N SER A 116 -8.58 -9.33 -7.75
CA SER A 116 -9.31 -10.59 -7.94
C SER A 116 -8.33 -11.74 -8.14
N ARG A 117 -8.56 -12.86 -7.45
CA ARG A 117 -7.78 -14.09 -7.69
C ARG A 117 -7.92 -14.45 -9.16
N VAL A 118 -6.81 -14.53 -9.89
CA VAL A 118 -6.78 -15.38 -11.09
C VAL A 118 -6.87 -16.81 -10.56
N THR A 119 -8.06 -17.39 -10.65
CA THR A 119 -8.30 -18.83 -10.48
C THR A 119 -7.55 -19.64 -11.52
#